data_AF-A0A7J6L8K3-F1
#
_entry.id   AF-A0A7J6L8K3-F1
#
_cell.length_a   1.000
_cell.length_b   1.000
_cell.length_c   1.000
_cell.angle_alpha   90.00
_cell.angle_beta   90.00
_cell.angle_gamma   90.00
#
_symmetry.space_group_name_H-M   'P 1'
#
loop_
_entity.id
_entity.type
_entity.pdbx_description
1 polymer ?
#
loop_
_entity_poly.entity_id
_entity_poly.type
_entity_poly.pdbx_seq_one_letter_code
_entity_poly.pdbx_strand_id
1 'polypeptide(L)'
;MWSGSSRVLSPSIEEGRLFLEKPEGFDTIGDTLKEVCSSIERLCEQQDEVQIRVLDLSNLDLTDAELSAILEALLEASVLPEDEVRVDLSCNGICDWGFQRLAILLSESMMQNVEVNIDQNRISNPGGILDAYMAAHRENRAVKELPRRLVFS
;
A
#
# COMPACT_ATOMS: atom_id res chain seq x y z
N MET A 1 -0.41 16.71 34.61
CA MET A 1 -0.81 17.19 33.28
C MET A 1 0.01 16.42 32.26
N TRP A 2 -0.57 15.36 31.68
CA TRP A 2 0.07 14.60 30.61
C TRP A 2 -0.47 15.21 29.32
N SER A 3 0.41 15.83 28.53
CA SER A 3 0.06 16.32 27.20
C SER A 3 -0.28 15.11 26.34
N GLY A 4 -1.56 14.96 26.02
CA GLY A 4 -2.09 13.92 25.13
C GLY A 4 -1.68 14.19 23.68
N SER A 5 -0.38 14.17 23.40
CA SER A 5 0.11 13.99 22.05
C SER A 5 -0.13 12.52 21.71
N SER A 6 -1.29 12.26 21.11
CA SER A 6 -1.59 10.97 20.52
C SER A 6 -0.43 10.64 19.57
N ARG A 7 0.34 9.60 19.88
CA ARG A 7 1.47 9.15 19.05
C ARG A 7 0.87 8.38 17.88
N VAL A 8 0.26 9.10 16.95
CA VAL A 8 -0.42 8.53 15.80
C VAL A 8 0.56 8.51 14.63
N LEU A 9 0.65 7.37 13.95
CA LEU A 9 1.19 7.29 12.59
C LEU A 9 0.48 8.35 11.74
N SER A 10 1.18 9.44 11.44
CA SER A 10 0.60 10.58 10.75
C SER A 10 0.96 10.47 9.28
N PRO A 11 -0.02 10.24 8.38
CA PRO A 11 0.25 10.29 6.95
C PRO A 11 0.64 11.71 6.56
N SER A 12 1.69 11.82 5.78
CA SER A 12 2.12 13.06 5.15
C SER A 12 2.19 12.86 3.64
N ILE A 13 1.96 13.94 2.90
CA ILE A 13 2.13 13.96 1.45
C ILE A 13 3.13 15.05 1.11
N GLU A 14 4.22 14.67 0.48
CA GLU A 14 5.26 15.56 -0.02
C GLU A 14 5.50 15.25 -1.48
N GLU A 15 5.34 16.24 -2.36
CA GLU A 15 5.63 16.13 -3.80
C GLU A 15 4.94 14.92 -4.49
N GLY A 16 3.73 14.56 -4.07
CA GLY A 16 2.99 13.42 -4.61
C GLY A 16 3.44 12.05 -4.08
N ARG A 17 4.28 12.03 -3.04
CA ARG A 17 4.62 10.85 -2.25
C ARG A 17 3.88 10.87 -0.93
N LEU A 18 3.14 9.81 -0.64
CA LEU A 18 2.60 9.55 0.69
C LEU A 18 3.58 8.67 1.45
N PHE A 19 3.92 9.06 2.67
CA PHE A 19 4.68 8.22 3.60
C PHE A 19 4.00 8.22 4.97
N LEU A 20 4.27 7.16 5.73
CA LEU A 20 3.80 7.02 7.11
C LEU A 20 4.99 7.09 8.06
N GLU A 21 4.99 8.03 9.00
CA GLU A 21 6.05 8.11 10.01
C GLU A 21 5.73 7.22 11.21
N LYS A 22 6.48 6.12 11.37
CA LYS A 22 6.40 5.25 12.56
C LYS A 22 6.97 5.99 13.78
N PRO A 23 6.15 6.29 14.81
CA PRO A 23 6.64 6.95 16.01
C PRO A 23 7.61 6.04 16.77
N GLU A 24 8.64 6.63 17.39
CA GLU A 24 9.58 5.88 18.23
C GLU A 24 8.85 5.11 19.34
N GLY A 25 9.13 3.80 19.42
CA GLY A 25 8.61 2.90 20.45
C GLY A 25 7.27 2.22 20.13
N PHE A 26 6.80 2.28 18.87
CA PHE A 26 5.71 1.43 18.39
C PHE A 26 6.28 0.15 17.79
N ASP A 27 5.83 -1.01 18.26
CA ASP A 27 6.25 -2.29 17.70
C ASP A 27 5.46 -2.61 16.41
N THR A 28 4.16 -2.27 16.35
CA THR A 28 3.29 -2.51 15.18
C THR A 28 2.34 -1.36 14.91
N ILE A 29 1.73 -1.35 13.70
CA ILE A 29 0.72 -0.35 13.29
C ILE A 29 -0.64 -0.62 13.94
N GLY A 30 -0.95 -1.86 14.29
CA GLY A 30 -2.30 -2.36 14.53
C GLY A 30 -3.18 -1.51 15.44
N ASP A 31 -2.64 -1.00 16.54
CA ASP A 31 -3.39 -0.16 17.49
C ASP A 31 -3.78 1.22 16.91
N THR A 32 -3.06 1.67 15.89
CA THR A 32 -3.25 2.96 15.21
C THR A 32 -3.80 2.82 13.79
N LEU A 33 -3.96 1.60 13.26
CA LEU A 33 -4.38 1.35 11.87
C LEU A 33 -5.64 2.14 11.49
N LYS A 34 -6.65 2.13 12.37
CA LYS A 34 -7.89 2.88 12.15
C LYS A 34 -7.64 4.39 12.08
N GLU A 35 -6.77 4.91 12.93
CA GLU A 35 -6.41 6.32 12.91
C GLU A 35 -5.59 6.67 11.67
N VAL A 36 -4.74 5.77 11.18
CA VAL A 36 -4.02 5.91 9.91
C VAL A 36 -4.99 6.00 8.75
N CYS A 37 -5.88 5.02 8.57
CA CYS A 37 -6.88 5.03 7.49
C CYS A 37 -7.74 6.30 7.52
N SER A 38 -8.28 6.66 8.70
CA SER A 38 -9.09 7.89 8.83
C SER A 38 -8.28 9.18 8.62
N SER A 39 -6.97 9.16 8.86
CA SER A 39 -6.11 10.31 8.59
C SER A 39 -5.77 10.41 7.11
N ILE A 40 -5.57 9.27 6.42
CA ILE A 40 -5.42 9.21 4.96
C ILE A 40 -6.67 9.79 4.31
N GLU A 41 -7.86 9.28 4.65
CA GLU A 41 -9.14 9.78 4.13
C GLU A 41 -9.27 11.30 4.29
N ARG A 42 -9.06 11.81 5.51
CA ARG A 42 -9.14 13.26 5.79
C ARG A 42 -8.10 14.08 5.03
N LEU A 43 -6.87 13.57 4.91
CA LEU A 43 -5.80 14.25 4.20
C LEU A 43 -6.12 14.33 2.70
N CYS A 44 -6.73 13.29 2.15
CA CYS A 44 -7.19 13.21 0.77
C CYS A 44 -8.38 14.15 0.51
N GLU A 45 -9.37 14.20 1.41
CA GLU A 45 -10.53 15.11 1.31
C GLU A 45 -10.14 16.60 1.34
N GLN A 46 -9.05 16.95 2.03
CA GLN A 46 -8.64 18.34 2.22
C GLN A 46 -7.81 18.91 1.06
N GLN A 47 -7.32 18.07 0.16
CA GLN A 47 -6.50 18.52 -0.96
C GLN A 47 -7.19 18.17 -2.28
N ASP A 48 -7.97 19.12 -2.81
CA ASP A 48 -8.83 19.01 -4.01
C ASP A 48 -8.13 18.48 -5.29
N GLU A 49 -6.81 18.34 -5.32
CA GLU A 49 -6.05 17.88 -6.49
C GLU A 49 -4.81 17.02 -6.14
N VAL A 50 -4.78 16.35 -4.98
CA VAL A 50 -3.64 15.49 -4.65
C VAL A 50 -3.69 14.19 -5.42
N GLN A 51 -2.69 13.99 -6.29
CA GLN A 51 -2.38 12.71 -6.89
C GLN A 51 -1.16 12.11 -6.19
N ILE A 52 -1.35 10.94 -5.59
CA ILE A 52 -0.28 10.20 -4.93
C ILE A 52 0.31 9.23 -5.94
N ARG A 53 1.51 9.56 -6.44
CA ARG A 53 2.25 8.73 -7.40
C ARG A 53 3.19 7.75 -6.72
N VAL A 54 3.55 8.01 -5.47
CA VAL A 54 4.45 7.15 -4.69
C VAL A 54 3.81 6.87 -3.32
N LEU A 55 3.55 5.60 -3.04
CA LEU A 55 3.16 5.11 -1.73
C LEU A 55 4.38 4.49 -1.07
N ASP A 56 4.94 5.16 -0.07
CA ASP A 56 6.01 4.62 0.76
C ASP A 56 5.45 4.07 2.06
N LEU A 57 5.33 2.74 2.10
CA LEU A 57 4.92 1.99 3.27
C LEU A 57 6.07 1.11 3.77
N SER A 58 7.31 1.45 3.44
CA SER A 58 8.49 0.63 3.77
C SER A 58 8.84 0.67 5.25
N ASN A 59 9.36 -0.45 5.78
CA ASN A 59 9.89 -0.55 7.15
C ASN A 59 8.89 -0.11 8.25
N LEU A 60 7.64 -0.54 8.13
CA LEU A 60 6.60 -0.22 9.11
C LEU A 60 6.22 -1.41 10.01
N ASP A 61 6.79 -2.59 9.76
CA ASP A 61 6.40 -3.88 10.33
C ASP A 61 4.91 -4.19 10.05
N LEU A 62 4.45 -3.91 8.82
CA LEU A 62 3.08 -4.19 8.39
C LEU A 62 2.79 -5.69 8.31
N THR A 63 1.71 -6.10 8.96
CA THR A 63 1.06 -7.37 8.70
C THR A 63 0.27 -7.32 7.38
N ASP A 64 -0.02 -8.49 6.81
CA ASP A 64 -0.84 -8.60 5.59
C ASP A 64 -2.22 -7.92 5.74
N ALA A 65 -2.81 -7.96 6.93
CA ALA A 65 -4.11 -7.36 7.22
C ALA A 65 -4.03 -5.82 7.27
N GLU A 66 -3.00 -5.28 7.91
CA GLU A 66 -2.76 -3.83 7.96
C GLU A 66 -2.46 -3.26 6.58
N LEU A 67 -1.62 -3.95 5.79
CA LEU A 67 -1.35 -3.59 4.40
C LEU A 67 -2.64 -3.51 3.58
N SER A 68 -3.49 -4.55 3.69
CA SER A 68 -4.75 -4.60 2.96
C SER A 68 -5.67 -3.43 3.31
N ALA A 69 -5.82 -3.13 4.60
CA ALA A 69 -6.66 -2.03 5.07
C ALA A 69 -6.16 -0.65 4.62
N ILE A 70 -4.85 -0.42 4.63
CA ILE A 70 -4.27 0.86 4.15
C ILE A 70 -4.52 1.03 2.65
N LEU A 71 -4.31 -0.02 1.86
CA LEU A 71 -4.52 0.03 0.41
C LEU A 71 -5.99 0.20 0.04
N GLU A 72 -6.90 -0.49 0.74
CA GLU A 72 -8.34 -0.31 0.57
C GLU A 72 -8.75 1.14 0.83
N ALA A 73 -8.28 1.76 1.93
CA ALA A 73 -8.56 3.16 2.23
C ALA A 73 -8.02 4.13 1.14
N LEU A 74 -6.83 3.86 0.59
CA LEU A 74 -6.25 4.67 -0.48
C LEU A 74 -7.01 4.55 -1.81
N LEU A 75 -7.51 3.35 -2.13
CA LEU A 75 -8.33 3.10 -3.30
C LEU A 75 -9.70 3.78 -3.17
N GLU A 76 -10.34 3.67 -2.00
CA GLU A 76 -11.62 4.34 -1.72
C GLU A 76 -11.50 5.86 -1.79
N ALA A 77 -10.40 6.42 -1.30
CA ALA A 77 -10.10 7.85 -1.38
C ALA A 77 -9.87 8.36 -2.82
N SER A 78 -9.72 7.47 -3.81
CA SER A 78 -9.53 7.83 -5.24
C SER A 78 -8.36 8.78 -5.50
N VAL A 79 -7.31 8.72 -4.68
CA VAL A 79 -6.13 9.61 -4.75
C VAL A 79 -4.96 9.03 -5.54
N LEU A 80 -5.04 7.76 -5.89
CA LEU A 80 -4.06 7.10 -6.75
C LEU A 80 -4.42 7.37 -8.22
N PRO A 81 -3.50 7.93 -9.02
CA PRO A 81 -3.77 8.20 -10.42
C PRO A 81 -3.81 6.90 -11.23
N GLU A 82 -4.53 6.93 -12.35
CA GLU A 82 -4.68 5.77 -13.24
C GLU A 82 -3.41 5.46 -14.06
N ASP A 83 -2.47 6.40 -14.17
CA ASP A 83 -1.33 6.33 -15.09
C ASP A 83 -0.14 5.52 -14.56
N GLU A 84 0.54 6.01 -13.52
CA GLU A 84 1.74 5.41 -12.95
C GLU A 84 1.78 5.59 -11.42
N VAL A 85 1.87 4.47 -10.71
CA VAL A 85 1.97 4.43 -9.24
C VAL A 85 3.11 3.53 -8.82
N ARG A 86 3.95 4.03 -7.91
CA ARG A 86 4.97 3.23 -7.22
C ARG A 86 4.52 2.92 -5.81
N VAL A 87 4.60 1.65 -5.42
CA VAL A 87 4.28 1.19 -4.06
C VAL A 87 5.53 0.54 -3.48
N ASP A 88 6.10 1.15 -2.44
CA ASP A 88 7.19 0.57 -1.68
C ASP A 88 6.65 -0.11 -0.43
N LEU A 89 6.72 -1.44 -0.43
CA LEU A 89 6.33 -2.32 0.68
C LEU A 89 7.54 -3.01 1.29
N SER A 90 8.76 -2.56 0.99
CA SER A 90 9.96 -3.24 1.45
C SER A 90 10.07 -3.29 2.97
N CYS A 91 10.71 -4.33 3.50
CA CYS A 91 10.98 -4.49 4.94
C CYS A 91 9.72 -4.55 5.84
N ASN A 92 8.64 -5.24 5.44
CA ASN A 92 7.41 -5.29 6.23
C ASN A 92 7.04 -6.66 6.82
N GLY A 93 7.61 -7.75 6.33
CA GLY A 93 7.21 -9.09 6.80
C GLY A 93 5.94 -9.63 6.14
N ILE A 94 5.51 -9.02 5.04
CA ILE A 94 4.41 -9.48 4.18
C ILE A 94 4.71 -10.87 3.66
N CYS A 95 3.72 -11.76 3.68
CA CYS A 95 3.89 -13.13 3.19
C CYS A 95 3.16 -13.36 1.85
N ASP A 96 3.24 -14.58 1.34
CA ASP A 96 2.59 -14.98 0.07
C ASP A 96 1.09 -14.64 0.06
N TRP A 97 0.40 -14.77 1.19
CA TRP A 97 -1.02 -14.45 1.31
C TRP A 97 -1.28 -12.95 1.19
N GLY A 98 -0.54 -12.12 1.91
CA GLY A 98 -0.64 -10.66 1.79
C GLY A 98 -0.29 -10.16 0.40
N PHE A 99 0.73 -10.74 -0.23
CA PHE A 99 1.10 -10.39 -1.60
C PHE A 99 0.03 -10.80 -2.63
N GLN A 100 -0.61 -11.96 -2.46
CA GLN A 100 -1.75 -12.34 -3.29
C GLN A 100 -2.93 -11.37 -3.12
N ARG A 101 -3.21 -10.92 -1.88
CA ARG A 101 -4.25 -9.93 -1.61
C ARG A 101 -3.95 -8.58 -2.25
N LEU A 102 -2.70 -8.13 -2.19
CA LEU A 102 -2.22 -6.95 -2.91
C LEU A 102 -2.48 -7.07 -4.42
N ALA A 103 -2.13 -8.21 -5.03
CA ALA A 103 -2.37 -8.43 -6.46
C ALA A 103 -3.87 -8.31 -6.80
N ILE A 104 -4.76 -8.84 -5.95
CA ILE A 104 -6.21 -8.68 -6.12
C ILE A 104 -6.60 -7.20 -6.07
N LEU A 105 -6.19 -6.47 -5.04
CA LEU A 105 -6.54 -5.06 -4.86
C LEU A 105 -6.04 -4.20 -6.03
N LEU A 106 -4.81 -4.43 -6.49
CA LEU A 106 -4.26 -3.73 -7.65
C LEU A 106 -5.03 -4.06 -8.94
N SER A 107 -5.52 -5.29 -9.09
CA SER A 107 -6.36 -5.64 -10.24
C SER A 107 -7.76 -5.04 -10.22
N GLU A 108 -8.26 -4.67 -9.04
CA GLU A 108 -9.56 -4.02 -8.88
C GLU A 108 -9.44 -2.49 -9.08
N SER A 109 -8.22 -1.96 -8.99
CA SER A 109 -7.92 -0.57 -9.31
C SER A 109 -7.92 -0.31 -10.82
N MET A 110 -8.15 0.95 -11.21
CA MET A 110 -7.99 1.41 -12.61
C MET A 110 -6.53 1.77 -12.95
N MET A 111 -5.57 1.42 -12.10
CA MET A 111 -4.15 1.74 -12.31
C MET A 111 -3.55 0.87 -13.41
N GLN A 112 -2.92 1.51 -14.41
CA GLN A 112 -2.39 0.80 -15.58
C GLN A 112 -0.91 0.42 -15.47
N ASN A 113 -0.13 1.19 -14.70
CA ASN A 113 1.30 0.93 -14.49
C ASN A 113 1.63 1.03 -13.00
N VAL A 114 1.63 -0.12 -12.32
CA VAL A 114 2.05 -0.21 -10.93
C VAL A 114 3.44 -0.83 -10.85
N GLU A 115 4.35 -0.16 -10.16
CA GLU A 115 5.63 -0.71 -9.74
C GLU A 115 5.55 -1.02 -8.25
N VAL A 116 5.82 -2.28 -7.87
CA VAL A 116 5.79 -2.69 -6.47
C VAL A 116 7.18 -3.16 -6.04
N ASN A 117 7.75 -2.48 -5.05
CA ASN A 117 8.92 -2.94 -4.33
C ASN A 117 8.48 -3.80 -3.15
N ILE A 118 8.86 -5.07 -3.15
CA ILE A 118 8.51 -6.04 -2.11
C ILE A 118 9.76 -6.62 -1.44
N ASP A 119 10.91 -5.95 -1.59
CA ASP A 119 12.19 -6.39 -1.03
C ASP A 119 12.11 -6.65 0.49
N GLN A 120 12.88 -7.62 0.98
CA GLN A 120 12.95 -7.92 2.42
C GLN A 120 11.58 -8.23 3.07
N ASN A 121 10.70 -8.91 2.32
CA ASN A 121 9.49 -9.51 2.84
C ASN A 121 9.63 -11.04 2.95
N ARG A 122 8.56 -11.73 3.34
CA ARG A 122 8.51 -13.20 3.49
C ARG A 122 7.74 -13.85 2.33
N ILE A 123 7.96 -13.34 1.11
CA ILE A 123 7.29 -13.80 -0.11
C ILE A 123 8.21 -14.80 -0.81
N SER A 124 7.75 -16.04 -0.94
CA SER A 124 8.54 -17.20 -1.37
C SER A 124 8.77 -17.23 -2.88
N ASN A 125 7.76 -16.86 -3.67
CA ASN A 125 7.81 -16.84 -5.13
C ASN A 125 6.85 -15.80 -5.70
N PRO A 126 7.21 -14.50 -5.65
CA PRO A 126 6.31 -13.43 -6.07
C PRO A 126 5.92 -13.53 -7.55
N GLY A 127 6.86 -13.93 -8.42
CA GLY A 127 6.57 -14.16 -9.84
C GLY A 127 5.54 -15.26 -10.06
N GLY A 128 5.70 -16.41 -9.41
CA GLY A 128 4.74 -17.52 -9.52
C GLY A 128 3.35 -17.20 -8.96
N ILE A 129 3.27 -16.39 -7.91
CA ILE A 129 1.99 -15.92 -7.36
C ILE A 129 1.26 -15.03 -8.37
N LEU A 130 1.97 -14.07 -8.98
CA LEU A 130 1.40 -13.22 -10.03
C LEU A 130 0.99 -14.02 -11.26
N ASP A 131 1.83 -14.95 -11.73
CA ASP A 131 1.53 -15.79 -12.88
C ASP A 131 0.29 -16.64 -12.65
N ALA A 132 0.17 -17.25 -11.47
CA ALA A 132 -1.00 -18.03 -11.08
C ALA A 132 -2.27 -17.17 -11.04
N TYR A 133 -2.16 -15.95 -10.49
CA TYR A 133 -3.26 -15.01 -10.43
C TYR A 133 -3.69 -14.53 -11.83
N MET A 134 -2.73 -14.12 -12.67
CA MET A 134 -2.99 -13.73 -14.06
C MET A 134 -3.61 -14.87 -14.86
N ALA A 135 -3.15 -16.11 -14.68
CA ALA A 135 -3.70 -17.27 -15.34
C ALA A 135 -5.14 -17.55 -14.92
N ALA A 136 -5.44 -17.46 -13.61
CA ALA A 136 -6.79 -17.66 -13.07
C ALA A 136 -7.79 -16.58 -13.53
N HIS A 137 -7.30 -15.37 -13.81
CA HIS A 137 -8.12 -14.22 -14.16
C HIS A 137 -7.85 -13.68 -15.57
N ARG A 138 -7.41 -14.52 -16.53
CA ARG A 138 -6.99 -14.10 -17.87
C ARG A 138 -8.04 -13.29 -18.67
N GLU A 139 -9.32 -13.48 -18.33
CA GLU A 139 -10.46 -12.83 -18.99
C GLU A 139 -10.81 -11.48 -18.34
N ASN A 140 -10.26 -11.21 -17.15
CA ASN A 140 -10.37 -9.92 -16.51
C ASN A 140 -9.42 -8.93 -17.20
N ARG A 141 -9.99 -7.88 -17.81
CA ARG A 141 -9.22 -6.87 -18.53
C ARG A 141 -8.26 -6.10 -17.63
N ALA A 142 -8.63 -5.86 -16.38
CA ALA A 142 -7.81 -5.15 -15.40
C ALA A 142 -6.60 -5.98 -14.95
N VAL A 143 -6.71 -7.32 -14.98
CA VAL A 143 -5.61 -8.24 -14.63
C VAL A 143 -4.48 -8.22 -15.65
N LYS A 144 -4.74 -7.85 -16.91
CA LYS A 144 -3.71 -7.67 -17.94
C LYS A 144 -2.77 -6.49 -17.64
N GLU A 145 -3.13 -5.66 -16.66
CA GLU A 145 -2.44 -4.42 -16.30
C GLU A 145 -1.90 -4.45 -14.87
N LEU A 146 -1.96 -5.62 -14.21
CA LEU A 146 -1.26 -5.88 -12.94
C LEU A 146 0.21 -5.43 -12.99
N PRO A 147 0.83 -5.15 -11.83
CA PRO A 147 2.14 -4.56 -11.74
C PRO A 147 3.12 -5.24 -12.68
N ARG A 148 3.49 -4.51 -13.73
CA ARG A 148 4.34 -5.01 -14.81
C ARG A 148 5.79 -5.14 -14.37
N ARG A 149 6.10 -4.55 -13.21
CA ARG A 149 7.44 -4.53 -12.63
C ARG A 149 7.35 -4.77 -11.13
N LEU A 150 7.83 -5.94 -10.73
CA LEU A 150 8.16 -6.23 -9.35
C LEU A 150 9.65 -5.98 -9.13
N VAL A 151 9.97 -5.32 -8.02
CA VAL A 151 11.35 -5.14 -7.55
C VAL A 151 11.52 -5.97 -6.28
N PHE A 152 12.49 -6.88 -6.29
CA PHE A 152 12.87 -7.73 -5.17
C PHE A 152 14.33 -8.20 -5.36
N SER A 153 15.08 -8.32 -4.26
CA SER A 153 16.51 -8.67 -4.23
C SER A 153 16.82 -9.79 -3.23
#